data_AF-F1NTQ2-F1
#
_entry.id   AF-F1NTQ2-F1
#
_cell.length_a   1.000
_cell.length_b   1.000
_cell.length_c   1.000
_cell.angle_alpha   90.00
_cell.angle_beta   90.00
_cell.angle_gamma   90.00
#
_symmetry.space_group_name_H-M   'P 1'
#
loop_
_entity.id
_entity.type
_entity.pdbx_description
1 polymer ?
#
loop_
_entity_poly.entity_id
_entity_poly.type
_entity_poly.pdbx_seq_one_letter_code
_entity_poly.pdbx_strand_id
1 'polypeptide(L)'
;MGRAMGVAGLLVGLLLVPAVLLGGSFGRGEPPPDPQPALSEWETASDAVPEDSLWPLPQSIRTSRLRLQLAPERFQVVHGAGSSAGPACGLLQDAFRRYFEYMFGRSRWRKPYRASPSAQGELSQLQVVIASSEPGCDSFPHLASNEAYHLTVTEPVAILKADEVWGALRGLETFSQLVHEDDYGSFLINESEIYDFPRFAHRGILLDTSRHYLPLKSILTNLDAMAFNKFNVLHWHIVDDQSFPYQSISFPELSNKGAYSYNHVYTPTDVHLVIEYARLRGIRVIPEFDTPGHTQSWGKGQKDLLTPCYSGERPSGSFGPVNPILNSTYDFMATLFKEISSVFPDAYIHLGGDEVSFDCWKSNPEVKEFMKKQGFGTDYAKLESYYIQKILDIVSSYNKGYMVWQEVFDNKAELKPDTVVEVWMANNYAHELSSVTKAGFTAILAAPWYLDYISYGQDWTKYYRVEPLNFPGSEKQKKLLIGGEACLWGEYVDATNLTPRLWPRASAVGERLWSSRNVTNLQDAYKRLTNHRCRMLSRGIAAEPLFVGYCPHEARWR
;
A
#
# COMPACT_ATOMS: atom_id res chain seq x y z
N MET A 1 20.13 32.32 48.38
CA MET A 1 20.00 32.81 49.77
C MET A 1 18.91 33.86 49.79
N GLY A 2 17.76 33.79 50.44
CA GLY A 2 17.13 32.81 51.31
C GLY A 2 15.85 33.43 51.92
N ARG A 3 14.88 32.56 52.24
CA ARG A 3 13.84 32.63 53.32
C ARG A 3 12.71 33.68 53.20
N ALA A 4 11.43 33.26 53.15
CA ALA A 4 10.52 32.74 54.22
C ALA A 4 9.92 33.90 55.06
N MET A 5 8.72 33.94 55.66
CA MET A 5 7.64 32.99 55.98
C MET A 5 6.50 33.81 56.69
N GLY A 6 5.29 33.24 56.89
CA GLY A 6 4.32 33.62 57.96
C GLY A 6 2.99 34.24 57.47
N VAL A 7 1.79 33.60 57.46
CA VAL A 7 0.92 32.88 58.45
C VAL A 7 -0.05 33.79 59.24
N ALA A 8 -1.36 33.53 59.08
CA ALA A 8 -2.49 33.57 60.06
C ALA A 8 -3.80 33.20 59.31
N GLY A 9 -4.81 32.45 59.77
CA GLY A 9 -5.19 31.84 61.06
C GLY A 9 -6.72 31.92 61.26
N LEU A 10 -7.32 30.88 61.88
CA LEU A 10 -8.71 30.70 62.43
C LEU A 10 -9.85 30.17 61.52
N LEU A 11 -10.83 29.34 61.96
CA LEU A 11 -10.98 28.32 63.03
C LEU A 11 -12.39 27.64 62.87
N VAL A 12 -12.43 26.31 62.74
CA VAL A 12 -13.26 25.28 63.44
C VAL A 12 -14.80 25.38 63.58
N GLY A 13 -15.47 24.24 63.33
CA GLY A 13 -16.77 23.87 63.89
C GLY A 13 -17.23 22.47 63.50
N LEU A 14 -16.99 21.46 64.36
CA LEU A 14 -17.34 20.05 64.22
C LEU A 14 -18.44 19.70 65.24
N LEU A 15 -19.46 18.92 64.87
CA LEU A 15 -20.35 18.24 65.82
C LEU A 15 -20.80 16.87 65.26
N LEU A 16 -20.83 15.88 66.13
CA LEU A 16 -20.89 14.44 65.89
C LEU A 16 -21.92 13.80 66.86
N VAL A 17 -22.62 12.75 66.38
CA VAL A 17 -23.17 11.57 67.12
C VAL A 17 -24.51 11.78 67.89
N PRO A 18 -25.39 10.76 68.15
CA PRO A 18 -25.34 9.30 67.89
C PRO A 18 -26.56 8.63 67.22
N ALA A 19 -26.38 7.36 66.87
CA ALA A 19 -27.42 6.34 66.64
C ALA A 19 -27.59 5.42 67.87
N VAL A 20 -28.82 4.94 68.15
CA VAL A 20 -29.10 3.65 68.82
C VAL A 20 -30.43 3.06 68.31
N LEU A 21 -30.41 1.74 68.11
CA LEU A 21 -31.42 0.81 67.58
C LEU A 21 -32.56 0.48 68.57
N LEU A 22 -33.70 -0.01 68.06
CA LEU A 22 -34.43 -1.19 68.56
C LEU A 22 -35.53 -1.61 67.55
N GLY A 23 -35.67 -2.92 67.33
CA GLY A 23 -36.41 -3.52 66.20
C GLY A 23 -37.86 -3.92 66.45
N GLY A 24 -38.49 -4.44 65.38
CA GLY A 24 -39.78 -5.12 65.38
C GLY A 24 -40.09 -5.69 64.00
N SER A 25 -40.25 -7.02 63.90
CA SER A 25 -40.59 -7.77 62.69
C SER A 25 -42.09 -8.07 62.65
N PHE A 26 -42.76 -7.83 61.52
CA PHE A 26 -43.93 -8.59 61.04
C PHE A 26 -44.03 -8.40 59.52
N GLY A 27 -44.14 -9.50 58.77
CA GLY A 27 -43.94 -9.53 57.33
C GLY A 27 -45.20 -9.61 56.45
N ARG A 28 -44.88 -9.80 55.16
CA ARG A 28 -45.65 -10.26 54.00
C ARG A 28 -46.40 -9.23 53.15
N GLY A 29 -45.80 -8.98 51.99
CA GLY A 29 -46.42 -8.53 50.75
C GLY A 29 -45.33 -8.43 49.67
N GLU A 30 -45.20 -9.43 48.80
CA GLU A 30 -44.33 -9.34 47.61
C GLU A 30 -44.92 -8.30 46.63
N PRO A 31 -44.11 -7.38 46.07
CA PRO A 31 -44.52 -6.56 44.96
C PRO A 31 -44.52 -7.38 43.64
N PRO A 32 -45.37 -7.03 42.67
CA PRO A 32 -45.51 -7.79 41.42
C PRO A 32 -44.22 -7.76 40.59
N PRO A 33 -43.96 -8.78 39.77
CA PRO A 33 -42.79 -8.78 38.89
C PRO A 33 -42.92 -7.69 37.82
N ASP A 34 -41.81 -6.99 37.57
CA ASP A 34 -41.66 -6.07 36.44
C ASP A 34 -41.98 -6.80 35.12
N PRO A 35 -42.64 -6.12 34.15
CA PRO A 35 -42.98 -6.72 32.88
C PRO A 35 -41.70 -7.03 32.10
N GLN A 36 -41.45 -8.31 31.84
CA GLN A 36 -40.45 -8.74 30.88
C GLN A 36 -40.78 -8.18 29.49
N PRO A 37 -39.82 -7.61 28.76
CA PRO A 37 -40.00 -7.36 27.33
C PRO A 37 -40.22 -8.71 26.65
N ALA A 38 -41.31 -8.82 25.91
CA ALA A 38 -41.60 -9.98 25.09
C ALA A 38 -40.41 -10.29 24.19
N LEU A 39 -39.90 -11.52 24.29
CA LEU A 39 -39.01 -12.12 23.30
C LEU A 39 -39.81 -12.27 22.00
N SER A 40 -39.81 -11.23 21.16
CA SER A 40 -40.31 -11.32 19.80
C SER A 40 -39.20 -11.86 18.90
N GLU A 41 -39.38 -13.12 18.49
CA GLU A 41 -38.98 -13.72 17.22
C GLU A 41 -37.86 -12.97 16.46
N TRP A 42 -36.64 -13.48 16.63
CA TRP A 42 -35.52 -13.20 15.73
C TRP A 42 -35.81 -13.91 14.40
N GLU A 43 -36.54 -13.25 13.50
CA GLU A 43 -36.59 -13.69 12.11
C GLU A 43 -35.25 -13.39 11.43
N THR A 44 -34.57 -14.45 11.01
CA THR A 44 -33.45 -14.39 10.07
C THR A 44 -33.96 -13.97 8.70
N ALA A 45 -33.82 -12.68 8.38
CA ALA A 45 -33.91 -12.14 7.02
C ALA A 45 -32.62 -11.37 6.68
N SER A 46 -32.17 -11.57 5.45
CA SER A 46 -30.85 -11.29 4.90
C SER A 46 -30.60 -9.82 4.51
N ASP A 47 -30.68 -8.89 5.45
CA ASP A 47 -30.28 -7.50 5.17
C ASP A 47 -28.80 -7.30 5.57
N ALA A 48 -27.89 -7.41 4.60
CA ALA A 48 -26.49 -7.03 4.78
C ALA A 48 -26.40 -5.52 5.05
N VAL A 49 -25.78 -5.14 6.17
CA VAL A 49 -25.52 -3.73 6.49
C VAL A 49 -24.37 -3.25 5.59
N PRO A 50 -24.34 -2.00 5.08
CA PRO A 50 -23.24 -1.51 4.22
C PRO A 50 -21.84 -1.67 4.83
N GLU A 51 -21.74 -1.65 6.15
CA GLU A 51 -20.52 -1.93 6.93
C GLU A 51 -19.93 -3.31 6.62
N ASP A 52 -20.78 -4.27 6.25
CA ASP A 52 -20.40 -5.65 5.94
C ASP A 52 -19.65 -5.82 4.62
N SER A 53 -19.42 -4.73 3.86
CA SER A 53 -18.68 -4.80 2.60
C SER A 53 -17.48 -3.86 2.50
N LEU A 54 -17.27 -2.94 3.45
CA LEU A 54 -16.19 -1.94 3.33
C LEU A 54 -14.80 -2.57 3.48
N TRP A 55 -13.92 -2.25 2.53
CA TRP A 55 -12.53 -2.71 2.52
C TRP A 55 -11.60 -1.70 1.83
N PRO A 56 -10.53 -1.20 2.48
CA PRO A 56 -10.29 -1.24 3.92
C PRO A 56 -11.40 -0.59 4.74
N LEU A 57 -11.59 -1.02 5.99
CA LEU A 57 -12.51 -0.39 6.92
C LEU A 57 -12.05 1.04 7.29
N PRO A 58 -12.91 2.08 7.16
CA PRO A 58 -12.55 3.44 7.52
C PRO A 58 -12.19 3.65 8.99
N GLN A 59 -11.49 4.74 9.31
CA GLN A 59 -11.17 5.13 10.69
C GLN A 59 -12.43 5.37 11.55
N SER A 60 -13.44 6.01 10.97
CA SER A 60 -14.73 6.25 11.61
C SER A 60 -15.87 6.16 10.60
N ILE A 61 -16.91 5.42 10.97
CA ILE A 61 -18.16 5.32 10.21
C ILE A 61 -19.34 5.42 11.18
N ARG A 62 -20.38 6.15 10.76
CA ARG A 62 -21.69 6.18 11.40
C ARG A 62 -22.73 5.93 10.34
N THR A 63 -23.47 4.84 10.47
CA THR A 63 -24.47 4.42 9.48
C THR A 63 -25.87 4.48 10.07
N SER A 64 -26.81 5.04 9.32
CA SER A 64 -28.24 5.05 9.63
C SER A 64 -28.94 3.85 8.97
N ARG A 65 -30.16 3.53 9.44
CA ARG A 65 -31.04 2.56 8.77
C ARG A 65 -31.77 3.16 7.56
N LEU A 66 -31.73 4.49 7.39
CA LEU A 66 -32.33 5.18 6.26
C LEU A 66 -31.64 4.75 4.95
N ARG A 67 -32.42 4.20 4.02
CA ARG A 67 -31.94 3.78 2.70
C ARG A 67 -32.37 4.79 1.64
N LEU A 68 -31.41 5.30 0.89
CA LEU A 68 -31.60 6.21 -0.23
C LEU A 68 -31.46 5.46 -1.55
N GLN A 69 -32.32 5.75 -2.51
CA GLN A 69 -32.25 5.19 -3.86
C GLN A 69 -31.32 6.00 -4.75
N LEU A 70 -30.56 5.34 -5.63
CA LEU A 70 -29.81 5.98 -6.71
C LEU A 70 -30.43 5.58 -8.05
N ALA A 71 -30.82 6.56 -8.87
CA ALA A 71 -31.28 6.33 -10.23
C ALA A 71 -30.10 6.53 -11.21
N PRO A 72 -29.57 5.49 -11.88
CA PRO A 72 -28.41 5.63 -12.76
C PRO A 72 -28.59 6.68 -13.87
N GLU A 73 -29.82 6.90 -14.34
CA GLU A 73 -30.13 7.86 -15.41
C GLU A 73 -30.08 9.32 -14.95
N ARG A 74 -30.16 9.56 -13.63
CA ARG A 74 -30.19 10.91 -13.04
C ARG A 74 -29.04 11.19 -12.10
N PHE A 75 -28.43 10.17 -11.51
CA PHE A 75 -27.34 10.32 -10.56
C PHE A 75 -26.11 10.92 -11.24
N GLN A 76 -25.49 11.91 -10.60
CA GLN A 76 -24.29 12.57 -11.13
C GLN A 76 -23.20 12.65 -10.08
N VAL A 77 -21.95 12.44 -10.51
CA VAL A 77 -20.76 12.79 -9.73
C VAL A 77 -20.21 14.08 -10.31
N VAL A 78 -20.16 15.14 -9.49
CA VAL A 78 -19.83 16.49 -9.94
C VAL A 78 -18.87 17.19 -8.98
N HIS A 79 -18.25 18.28 -9.43
CA HIS A 79 -17.51 19.18 -8.55
C HIS A 79 -18.50 19.95 -7.68
N GLY A 80 -18.27 19.98 -6.37
CA GLY A 80 -19.09 20.73 -5.43
C GLY A 80 -18.78 22.22 -5.44
N ALA A 81 -19.74 23.02 -4.98
CA ALA A 81 -19.56 24.47 -4.86
C ALA A 81 -18.41 24.80 -3.88
N GLY A 82 -17.53 25.72 -4.29
CA GLY A 82 -16.37 26.12 -3.48
C GLY A 82 -15.17 25.18 -3.54
N SER A 83 -15.21 24.13 -4.38
CA SER A 83 -14.04 23.31 -4.68
C SER A 83 -12.97 24.10 -5.43
N SER A 84 -11.70 23.94 -5.05
CA SER A 84 -10.56 24.48 -5.79
C SER A 84 -10.28 23.73 -7.09
N ALA A 85 -10.67 22.46 -7.16
CA ALA A 85 -10.67 21.67 -8.38
C ALA A 85 -11.99 21.84 -9.14
N GLY A 86 -11.90 21.98 -10.46
CA GLY A 86 -13.07 22.12 -11.34
C GLY A 86 -12.97 21.25 -12.60
N PRO A 87 -13.74 21.56 -13.66
CA PRO A 87 -13.79 20.77 -14.89
C PRO A 87 -12.45 20.56 -15.60
N ALA A 88 -11.48 21.45 -15.40
CA ALA A 88 -10.13 21.33 -15.95
C ALA A 88 -9.29 20.21 -15.29
N CYS A 89 -9.69 19.72 -14.11
CA CYS A 89 -8.99 18.66 -13.40
C CYS A 89 -9.25 17.30 -14.08
N GLY A 90 -8.44 16.95 -15.08
CA GLY A 90 -8.57 15.70 -15.84
C GLY A 90 -8.58 14.44 -14.96
N LEU A 91 -7.74 14.42 -13.92
CA LEU A 91 -7.66 13.33 -12.94
C LEU A 91 -9.03 13.04 -12.28
N LEU A 92 -9.71 14.07 -11.78
CA LEU A 92 -11.01 13.90 -11.14
C LEU A 92 -12.11 13.59 -12.15
N GLN A 93 -12.09 14.20 -13.34
CA GLN A 93 -13.05 13.87 -14.41
C GLN A 93 -13.00 12.41 -14.81
N ASP A 94 -11.79 11.87 -14.97
CA ASP A 94 -11.59 10.46 -15.28
C ASP A 94 -12.00 9.56 -14.11
N ALA A 95 -11.75 9.99 -12.87
CA ALA A 95 -12.23 9.29 -11.68
C ALA A 95 -13.76 9.24 -11.61
N PHE A 96 -14.45 10.36 -11.84
CA PHE A 96 -15.91 10.43 -11.80
C PHE A 96 -16.53 9.48 -12.82
N ARG A 97 -16.04 9.49 -14.06
CA ARG A 97 -16.49 8.59 -15.13
C ARG A 97 -16.26 7.12 -14.77
N ARG A 98 -15.05 6.80 -14.29
CA ARG A 98 -14.66 5.43 -13.93
C ARG A 98 -15.49 4.88 -12.77
N TYR A 99 -15.68 5.65 -11.70
CA TYR A 99 -16.47 5.22 -10.55
C TYR A 99 -17.96 5.12 -10.87
N PHE A 100 -18.49 5.98 -11.74
CA PHE A 100 -19.84 5.83 -12.26
C PHE A 100 -20.01 4.48 -12.98
N GLU A 101 -19.06 4.09 -13.84
CA GLU A 101 -19.08 2.78 -14.50
C GLU A 101 -18.92 1.61 -13.51
N TYR A 102 -18.12 1.75 -12.45
CA TYR A 102 -18.01 0.72 -11.41
C TYR A 102 -19.30 0.50 -10.62
N MET A 103 -20.07 1.57 -10.37
CA MET A 103 -21.35 1.47 -9.66
C MET A 103 -22.48 0.99 -10.58
N PHE A 104 -22.54 1.50 -11.81
CA PHE A 104 -23.74 1.36 -12.66
C PHE A 104 -23.52 0.72 -14.02
N GLY A 105 -22.29 0.48 -14.48
CA GLY A 105 -21.99 0.05 -15.86
C GLY A 105 -22.70 -1.25 -16.28
N ARG A 106 -23.09 -2.08 -15.31
CA ARG A 106 -23.84 -3.32 -15.51
C ARG A 106 -25.33 -3.13 -15.77
N SER A 107 -25.91 -2.00 -15.35
CA SER A 107 -27.34 -1.69 -15.51
C SER A 107 -27.76 -1.51 -16.97
N ARG A 108 -26.81 -1.15 -17.85
CA ARG A 108 -27.03 -0.98 -19.31
C ARG A 108 -27.63 -2.22 -20.01
N TRP A 109 -27.55 -3.39 -19.37
CA TRP A 109 -27.97 -4.68 -19.93
C TRP A 109 -29.22 -5.28 -19.24
N ARG A 110 -29.94 -4.53 -18.40
CA ARG A 110 -31.12 -5.01 -17.65
C ARG A 110 -32.41 -4.22 -17.97
N LYS A 111 -33.57 -4.83 -17.64
CA LYS A 111 -34.93 -4.26 -17.77
C LYS A 111 -35.06 -2.95 -16.98
N PRO A 112 -36.08 -2.10 -17.28
CA PRO A 112 -36.19 -0.75 -16.72
C PRO A 112 -36.17 -0.75 -15.19
N TYR A 113 -35.44 0.23 -14.66
CA TYR A 113 -35.41 0.64 -13.26
C TYR A 113 -36.80 0.65 -12.62
N ARG A 114 -36.93 0.03 -11.44
CA ARG A 114 -38.14 0.08 -10.61
C ARG A 114 -37.80 0.77 -9.28
N ALA A 115 -38.70 1.62 -8.79
CA ALA A 115 -38.57 2.20 -7.46
C ALA A 115 -38.52 1.08 -6.41
N SER A 116 -37.55 1.11 -5.50
CA SER A 116 -37.49 0.12 -4.43
C SER A 116 -38.54 0.47 -3.38
N PRO A 117 -39.40 -0.47 -2.95
CA PRO A 117 -40.33 -0.24 -1.84
C PRO A 117 -39.62 0.08 -0.52
N SER A 118 -38.33 -0.26 -0.42
CA SER A 118 -37.50 -0.10 0.77
C SER A 118 -36.76 1.23 0.84
N ALA A 119 -36.77 2.02 -0.24
CA ALA A 119 -36.13 3.33 -0.30
C ALA A 119 -37.02 4.39 0.36
N GLN A 120 -36.40 5.25 1.16
CA GLN A 120 -37.05 6.31 1.94
C GLN A 120 -36.72 7.70 1.41
N GLY A 121 -35.94 7.79 0.32
CA GLY A 121 -35.45 9.02 -0.29
C GLY A 121 -34.67 8.74 -1.58
N GLU A 122 -34.28 9.78 -2.32
CA GLU A 122 -33.44 9.67 -3.54
C GLU A 122 -32.15 10.49 -3.38
N LEU A 123 -31.01 9.84 -3.65
CA LEU A 123 -29.72 10.49 -3.76
C LEU A 123 -29.45 10.83 -5.23
N SER A 124 -29.45 12.12 -5.55
CA SER A 124 -29.34 12.61 -6.91
C SER A 124 -27.91 12.95 -7.33
N GLN A 125 -27.05 13.32 -6.36
CA GLN A 125 -25.69 13.78 -6.66
C GLN A 125 -24.70 13.34 -5.60
N LEU A 126 -23.45 13.12 -6.04
CA LEU A 126 -22.26 13.18 -5.21
C LEU A 126 -21.44 14.41 -5.63
N GLN A 127 -21.31 15.37 -4.71
CA GLN A 127 -20.48 16.56 -4.90
C GLN A 127 -19.10 16.36 -4.27
N VAL A 128 -18.06 16.49 -5.08
CA VAL A 128 -16.67 16.36 -4.65
C VAL A 128 -16.05 17.74 -4.45
N VAL A 129 -15.56 18.02 -3.24
CA VAL A 129 -15.02 19.33 -2.85
C VAL A 129 -13.57 19.17 -2.43
N ILE A 130 -12.66 19.84 -3.15
CA ILE A 130 -11.26 19.95 -2.78
C ILE A 130 -11.03 21.26 -2.03
N ALA A 131 -10.51 21.18 -0.81
CA ALA A 131 -10.39 22.32 0.09
C ALA A 131 -9.07 23.10 -0.04
N SER A 132 -7.96 22.44 -0.39
CA SER A 132 -6.66 23.09 -0.58
C SER A 132 -6.69 24.04 -1.77
N SER A 133 -5.98 25.17 -1.69
CA SER A 133 -5.75 26.05 -2.86
C SER A 133 -4.93 25.38 -3.96
N GLU A 134 -4.14 24.37 -3.60
CA GLU A 134 -3.36 23.55 -4.54
C GLU A 134 -3.98 22.14 -4.57
N PRO A 135 -4.89 21.86 -5.52
CA PRO A 135 -5.65 20.61 -5.50
C PRO A 135 -4.81 19.37 -5.83
N GLY A 136 -3.65 19.53 -6.49
CA GLY A 136 -2.81 18.42 -6.92
C GLY A 136 -3.25 17.71 -8.20
N CYS A 137 -4.14 18.32 -9.00
CA CYS A 137 -4.68 17.72 -10.23
C CYS A 137 -3.62 17.34 -11.26
N ASP A 138 -2.55 18.15 -11.36
CA ASP A 138 -1.47 18.01 -12.34
C ASP A 138 -0.14 17.58 -11.70
N SER A 139 -0.13 17.33 -10.39
CA SER A 139 1.05 16.85 -9.68
C SER A 139 1.10 15.33 -9.62
N PHE A 140 2.27 14.81 -9.25
CA PHE A 140 2.44 13.41 -8.86
C PHE A 140 2.21 13.27 -7.34
N PRO A 141 1.61 12.16 -6.88
CA PRO A 141 1.53 11.87 -5.46
C PRO A 141 2.95 11.69 -4.89
N HIS A 142 3.13 12.00 -3.61
CA HIS A 142 4.38 11.84 -2.86
C HIS A 142 4.06 11.34 -1.44
N LEU A 143 5.10 11.02 -0.66
CA LEU A 143 4.95 10.43 0.68
C LEU A 143 4.07 11.29 1.64
N ALA A 144 4.09 12.61 1.47
CA ALA A 144 3.34 13.55 2.30
C ALA A 144 1.98 13.96 1.71
N SER A 145 1.58 13.41 0.56
CA SER A 145 0.29 13.71 -0.07
C SER A 145 -0.87 13.39 0.87
N ASN A 146 -1.84 14.30 0.97
CA ASN A 146 -2.95 14.15 1.90
C ASN A 146 -4.04 13.24 1.32
N GLU A 147 -4.21 12.08 1.93
CA GLU A 147 -5.21 11.07 1.54
C GLU A 147 -6.45 11.05 2.45
N ALA A 148 -6.57 12.00 3.38
CA ALA A 148 -7.72 12.11 4.27
C ALA A 148 -8.95 12.64 3.52
N TYR A 149 -10.13 12.15 3.91
CA TYR A 149 -11.40 12.63 3.38
C TYR A 149 -12.53 12.51 4.40
N HIS A 150 -13.58 13.29 4.17
CA HIS A 150 -14.84 13.25 4.89
C HIS A 150 -15.97 13.04 3.87
N LEU A 151 -16.73 11.96 4.04
CA LEU A 151 -17.86 11.61 3.20
C LEU A 151 -19.15 11.69 4.02
N THR A 152 -20.09 12.50 3.56
CA THR A 152 -21.44 12.61 4.12
C THR A 152 -22.44 12.18 3.06
N VAL A 153 -23.17 11.11 3.33
CA VAL A 153 -24.22 10.58 2.46
C VAL A 153 -25.56 10.94 3.07
N THR A 154 -26.23 11.93 2.49
CA THR A 154 -27.55 12.43 2.91
C THR A 154 -28.35 12.82 1.68
N GLU A 155 -29.68 12.81 1.73
CA GLU A 155 -30.49 13.28 0.61
C GLU A 155 -30.62 14.81 0.58
N PRO A 156 -30.77 15.43 -0.62
CA PRO A 156 -30.69 14.81 -1.95
C PRO A 156 -29.27 14.74 -2.52
N VAL A 157 -28.26 15.22 -1.78
CA VAL A 157 -26.87 15.40 -2.23
C VAL A 157 -25.90 14.85 -1.18
N ALA A 158 -25.04 13.92 -1.61
CA ALA A 158 -23.88 13.47 -0.86
C ALA A 158 -22.70 14.40 -1.11
N ILE A 159 -21.86 14.59 -0.10
CA ILE A 159 -20.67 15.46 -0.15
C ILE A 159 -19.44 14.64 0.19
N LEU A 160 -18.46 14.62 -0.71
CA LEU A 160 -17.12 14.11 -0.47
C LEU A 160 -16.16 15.29 -0.40
N LYS A 161 -15.63 15.57 0.78
CA LYS A 161 -14.65 16.64 1.00
C LYS A 161 -13.27 16.05 1.26
N ALA A 162 -12.25 16.59 0.63
CA ALA A 162 -10.84 16.24 0.85
C ALA A 162 -9.96 17.49 0.72
N ASP A 163 -8.78 17.47 1.33
CA ASP A 163 -7.83 18.58 1.18
C ASP A 163 -7.18 18.57 -0.20
N GLU A 164 -6.76 17.40 -0.69
CA GLU A 164 -6.14 17.18 -2.00
C GLU A 164 -6.93 16.14 -2.82
N VAL A 165 -6.65 16.07 -4.13
CA VAL A 165 -7.29 15.12 -5.05
C VAL A 165 -7.11 13.66 -4.62
N TRP A 166 -6.02 13.34 -3.89
CA TRP A 166 -5.72 11.98 -3.46
C TRP A 166 -6.76 11.47 -2.46
N GLY A 167 -7.12 12.28 -1.44
CA GLY A 167 -8.20 11.95 -0.51
C GLY A 167 -9.54 11.76 -1.22
N ALA A 168 -9.84 12.58 -2.23
CA ALA A 168 -11.05 12.41 -3.05
C ALA A 168 -11.05 11.08 -3.82
N LEU A 169 -9.92 10.62 -4.37
CA LEU A 169 -9.84 9.30 -5.01
C LEU A 169 -10.14 8.16 -4.02
N ARG A 170 -9.71 8.28 -2.76
CA ARG A 170 -9.99 7.29 -1.69
C ARG A 170 -11.45 7.30 -1.27
N GLY A 171 -12.02 8.49 -1.13
CA GLY A 171 -13.44 8.65 -0.80
C GLY A 171 -14.39 8.19 -1.90
N LEU A 172 -14.01 8.35 -3.17
CA LEU A 172 -14.76 7.80 -4.30
C LEU A 172 -14.79 6.27 -4.28
N GLU A 173 -13.67 5.61 -3.94
CA GLU A 173 -13.65 4.16 -3.72
C GLU A 173 -14.64 3.79 -2.61
N THR A 174 -14.53 4.42 -1.44
CA THR A 174 -15.43 4.14 -0.30
C THR A 174 -16.90 4.36 -0.66
N PHE A 175 -17.24 5.47 -1.33
CA PHE A 175 -18.61 5.73 -1.79
C PHE A 175 -19.11 4.60 -2.70
N SER A 176 -18.28 4.15 -3.64
CA SER A 176 -18.64 3.06 -4.57
C SER A 176 -18.87 1.72 -3.87
N GLN A 177 -18.31 1.51 -2.67
CA GLN A 177 -18.50 0.30 -1.87
C GLN A 177 -19.79 0.34 -1.05
N LEU A 178 -20.30 1.54 -0.72
CA LEU A 178 -21.56 1.71 0.00
C LEU A 178 -22.79 1.45 -0.89
N VAL A 179 -22.64 1.66 -2.21
CA VAL A 179 -23.70 1.39 -3.19
C VAL A 179 -23.86 -0.13 -3.36
N HIS A 180 -25.08 -0.61 -3.20
CA HIS A 180 -25.45 -2.01 -3.36
C HIS A 180 -26.75 -2.17 -4.14
N GLU A 181 -26.98 -3.35 -4.73
CA GLU A 181 -28.23 -3.70 -5.39
C GLU A 181 -29.13 -4.47 -4.41
N ASP A 182 -30.42 -4.15 -4.37
CA ASP A 182 -31.42 -5.03 -3.74
C ASP A 182 -31.80 -6.22 -4.65
N ASP A 183 -32.61 -7.15 -4.13
CA ASP A 183 -33.07 -8.34 -4.87
C ASP A 183 -33.85 -7.99 -6.16
N TYR A 184 -34.38 -6.78 -6.26
CA TYR A 184 -35.12 -6.27 -7.41
C TYR A 184 -34.22 -5.53 -8.42
N GLY A 185 -32.92 -5.37 -8.11
CA GLY A 185 -31.94 -4.68 -8.94
C GLY A 185 -31.95 -3.16 -8.78
N SER A 186 -32.53 -2.64 -7.71
CA SER A 186 -32.52 -1.22 -7.37
C SER A 186 -31.21 -0.88 -6.67
N PHE A 187 -30.56 0.22 -7.07
CA PHE A 187 -29.36 0.71 -6.38
C PHE A 187 -29.73 1.49 -5.13
N LEU A 188 -29.17 1.07 -4.00
CA LEU A 188 -29.41 1.63 -2.68
C LEU A 188 -28.09 2.03 -2.01
N ILE A 189 -28.18 2.99 -1.11
CA ILE A 189 -27.10 3.41 -0.21
C ILE A 189 -27.71 3.82 1.13
N ASN A 190 -27.05 3.52 2.25
CA ASN A 190 -27.51 4.03 3.53
C ASN A 190 -26.97 5.44 3.79
N GLU A 191 -27.80 6.26 4.42
CA GLU A 191 -27.33 7.51 5.00
C GLU A 191 -26.20 7.22 5.99
N SER A 192 -25.09 7.94 5.82
CA SER A 192 -23.86 7.67 6.57
C SER A 192 -22.93 8.86 6.63
N GLU A 193 -22.10 8.88 7.65
CA GLU A 193 -21.01 9.84 7.82
C GLU A 193 -19.70 9.08 8.07
N ILE A 194 -18.68 9.36 7.25
CA ILE A 194 -17.39 8.68 7.27
C ILE A 194 -16.26 9.70 7.32
N TYR A 195 -15.40 9.57 8.33
CA TYR A 195 -14.13 10.29 8.41
C TYR A 195 -13.01 9.26 8.29
N ASP A 196 -12.09 9.46 7.35
CA ASP A 196 -11.11 8.44 7.03
C ASP A 196 -9.78 9.03 6.59
N PHE A 197 -8.72 8.30 6.91
CA PHE A 197 -7.33 8.62 6.58
C PHE A 197 -6.47 7.36 6.78
N PRO A 198 -5.35 7.22 6.06
CA PRO A 198 -4.49 6.06 6.22
C PRO A 198 -3.72 6.10 7.55
N ARG A 199 -3.52 4.93 8.15
CA ARG A 199 -2.65 4.74 9.31
C ARG A 199 -1.17 4.94 8.95
N PHE A 200 -0.77 4.49 7.76
CA PHE A 200 0.59 4.60 7.23
C PHE A 200 0.61 5.24 5.85
N ALA A 201 1.59 6.11 5.60
CA ALA A 201 1.68 6.86 4.36
C ALA A 201 2.25 6.04 3.20
N HIS A 202 3.07 5.02 3.47
CA HIS A 202 3.67 4.16 2.44
C HIS A 202 2.98 2.79 2.40
N ARG A 203 2.23 2.52 1.34
CA ARG A 203 1.46 1.27 1.19
C ARG A 203 1.74 0.69 -0.19
N GLY A 204 2.71 -0.22 -0.23
CA GLY A 204 3.31 -0.72 -1.46
C GLY A 204 2.86 -2.10 -1.90
N ILE A 205 2.91 -2.32 -3.21
CA ILE A 205 2.96 -3.63 -3.84
C ILE A 205 4.26 -3.69 -4.65
N LEU A 206 5.09 -4.69 -4.38
CA LEU A 206 6.25 -5.01 -5.23
C LEU A 206 5.82 -5.96 -6.33
N LEU A 207 6.08 -5.54 -7.59
CA LEU A 207 5.95 -6.39 -8.78
C LEU A 207 7.32 -6.59 -9.40
N ASP A 208 7.75 -7.86 -9.47
CA ASP A 208 8.95 -8.29 -10.17
C ASP A 208 8.62 -8.55 -11.65
N THR A 209 9.28 -7.79 -12.53
CA THR A 209 9.13 -7.94 -13.98
C THR A 209 10.37 -8.47 -14.68
N SER A 210 11.36 -8.90 -13.92
CA SER A 210 12.60 -9.45 -14.46
C SER A 210 12.56 -10.97 -14.51
N ARG A 211 12.20 -11.62 -13.40
CA ARG A 211 12.15 -13.10 -13.33
C ARG A 211 11.17 -13.64 -14.36
N HIS A 212 10.03 -12.98 -14.54
CA HIS A 212 9.18 -13.10 -15.72
C HIS A 212 8.71 -11.72 -16.17
N TYR A 213 8.61 -11.53 -17.49
CA TYR A 213 8.04 -10.31 -18.05
C TYR A 213 6.52 -10.25 -17.78
N LEU A 214 6.04 -9.07 -17.39
CA LEU A 214 4.61 -8.80 -17.24
C LEU A 214 4.12 -7.92 -18.40
N PRO A 215 3.15 -8.37 -19.21
CA PRO A 215 2.53 -7.51 -20.20
C PRO A 215 1.95 -6.26 -19.55
N LEU A 216 2.03 -5.12 -20.24
CA LEU A 216 1.56 -3.83 -19.73
C LEU A 216 0.13 -3.91 -19.17
N LYS A 217 -0.77 -4.62 -19.86
CA LYS A 217 -2.14 -4.85 -19.41
C LYS A 217 -2.21 -5.46 -18.00
N SER A 218 -1.32 -6.39 -17.66
CA SER A 218 -1.26 -7.01 -16.34
C SER A 218 -0.88 -5.99 -15.28
N ILE A 219 0.12 -5.13 -15.55
CA ILE A 219 0.53 -4.05 -14.63
C ILE A 219 -0.64 -3.07 -14.42
N LEU A 220 -1.26 -2.59 -15.51
CA LEU A 220 -2.39 -1.64 -15.43
C LEU A 220 -3.60 -2.23 -14.69
N THR A 221 -3.92 -3.51 -14.91
CA THR A 221 -5.01 -4.21 -14.20
C THR A 221 -4.75 -4.27 -12.70
N ASN A 222 -3.49 -4.44 -12.28
CA ASN A 222 -3.16 -4.48 -10.86
C ASN A 222 -3.06 -3.08 -10.23
N LEU A 223 -2.74 -2.03 -11.00
CA LEU A 223 -2.91 -0.65 -10.55
C LEU A 223 -4.39 -0.31 -10.26
N ASP A 224 -5.33 -0.84 -11.04
CA ASP A 224 -6.76 -0.75 -10.71
C ASP A 224 -7.09 -1.46 -9.39
N ALA A 225 -6.61 -2.69 -9.21
CA ALA A 225 -6.84 -3.46 -7.98
C ALA A 225 -6.18 -2.79 -6.75
N MET A 226 -5.01 -2.19 -6.90
CA MET A 226 -4.35 -1.37 -5.88
C MET A 226 -5.22 -0.19 -5.46
N ALA A 227 -5.80 0.52 -6.43
CA ALA A 227 -6.71 1.64 -6.14
C ALA A 227 -7.95 1.19 -5.35
N PHE A 228 -8.55 0.05 -5.70
CA PHE A 228 -9.69 -0.53 -4.97
C PHE A 228 -9.35 -0.90 -3.52
N ASN A 229 -8.07 -1.19 -3.24
CA ASN A 229 -7.55 -1.56 -1.93
C ASN A 229 -6.81 -0.42 -1.23
N LYS A 230 -6.86 0.81 -1.79
CA LYS A 230 -6.20 2.02 -1.27
C LYS A 230 -4.67 1.89 -1.08
N PHE A 231 -4.01 1.00 -1.83
CA PHE A 231 -2.55 1.04 -2.00
C PHE A 231 -2.15 2.29 -2.79
N ASN A 232 -0.95 2.82 -2.53
CA ASN A 232 -0.49 4.08 -3.11
C ASN A 232 0.96 4.04 -3.60
N VAL A 233 1.63 2.89 -3.54
CA VAL A 233 2.99 2.70 -4.09
C VAL A 233 3.02 1.43 -4.93
N LEU A 234 3.42 1.58 -6.19
CA LEU A 234 3.94 0.48 -7.01
C LEU A 234 5.46 0.49 -6.85
N HIS A 235 5.98 -0.48 -6.14
CA HIS A 235 7.40 -0.78 -6.13
C HIS A 235 7.68 -1.66 -7.35
N TRP A 236 8.30 -1.07 -8.36
CA TRP A 236 8.54 -1.74 -9.63
C TRP A 236 9.96 -2.28 -9.67
N HIS A 237 10.11 -3.53 -9.27
CA HIS A 237 11.33 -4.31 -9.43
C HIS A 237 11.49 -4.69 -10.92
N ILE A 238 12.10 -3.77 -11.67
CA ILE A 238 11.98 -3.75 -13.13
C ILE A 238 13.01 -4.65 -13.82
N VAL A 239 14.16 -4.88 -13.21
CA VAL A 239 15.31 -5.63 -13.76
C VAL A 239 15.97 -6.45 -12.66
N ASP A 240 16.57 -7.58 -13.01
CA ASP A 240 17.27 -8.52 -12.09
C ASP A 240 18.23 -9.41 -12.93
N ASP A 241 18.75 -10.50 -12.37
CA ASP A 241 19.65 -11.46 -13.02
C ASP A 241 19.11 -12.02 -14.34
N GLN A 242 17.83 -12.38 -14.37
CA GLN A 242 17.26 -13.18 -15.45
C GLN A 242 16.96 -12.33 -16.69
N SER A 243 16.46 -11.09 -16.53
CA SER A 243 16.21 -10.21 -17.66
C SER A 243 16.34 -8.71 -17.37
N PHE A 244 16.63 -7.95 -18.43
CA PHE A 244 16.66 -6.49 -18.42
C PHE A 244 15.59 -5.94 -19.38
N PRO A 245 14.31 -5.91 -18.99
CA PRO A 245 13.23 -5.46 -19.88
C PRO A 245 13.14 -3.93 -20.01
N TYR A 246 13.73 -3.15 -19.09
CA TYR A 246 13.71 -1.68 -19.20
C TYR A 246 14.51 -1.18 -20.41
N GLN A 247 13.88 -0.44 -21.32
CA GLN A 247 14.57 0.14 -22.47
C GLN A 247 15.23 1.47 -22.10
N SER A 248 16.52 1.41 -21.76
CA SER A 248 17.31 2.64 -21.57
C SER A 248 17.58 3.35 -22.89
N ILE A 249 17.42 4.68 -22.90
CA ILE A 249 17.76 5.52 -24.07
C ILE A 249 19.28 5.68 -24.17
N SER A 250 19.94 5.89 -23.03
CA SER A 250 21.38 6.10 -22.91
C SER A 250 22.15 4.80 -23.16
N PHE A 251 21.58 3.65 -22.81
CA PHE A 251 22.19 2.33 -22.99
C PHE A 251 21.22 1.32 -23.65
N PRO A 252 20.91 1.46 -24.96
CA PRO A 252 19.96 0.59 -25.65
C PRO A 252 20.33 -0.89 -25.58
N GLU A 253 21.64 -1.18 -25.53
CA GLU A 253 22.19 -2.53 -25.50
C GLU A 253 21.81 -3.33 -24.23
N LEU A 254 21.46 -2.66 -23.12
CA LEU A 254 20.98 -3.32 -21.91
C LEU A 254 19.72 -4.14 -22.21
N SER A 255 18.70 -3.52 -22.80
CA SER A 255 17.49 -4.25 -23.21
C SER A 255 17.69 -5.13 -24.43
N ASN A 256 18.43 -4.67 -25.45
CA ASN A 256 18.63 -5.45 -26.70
C ASN A 256 19.29 -6.81 -26.46
N LYS A 257 20.12 -6.93 -25.41
CA LYS A 257 20.84 -8.16 -25.06
C LYS A 257 20.43 -8.77 -23.73
N GLY A 258 19.83 -7.97 -22.84
CA GLY A 258 19.43 -8.37 -21.49
C GLY A 258 17.99 -8.82 -21.38
N ALA A 259 17.07 -8.34 -22.23
CA ALA A 259 15.67 -8.79 -22.22
C ALA A 259 15.52 -10.24 -22.71
N TYR A 260 14.41 -10.89 -22.34
CA TYR A 260 14.11 -12.24 -22.82
C TYR A 260 13.94 -12.30 -24.35
N SER A 261 13.30 -11.29 -24.94
CA SER A 261 13.26 -11.07 -26.38
C SER A 261 12.86 -9.62 -26.67
N TYR A 262 12.89 -9.22 -27.95
CA TYR A 262 12.46 -7.88 -28.37
C TYR A 262 10.98 -7.55 -28.05
N ASN A 263 10.14 -8.57 -27.79
CA ASN A 263 8.73 -8.38 -27.38
C ASN A 263 8.55 -8.28 -25.86
N HIS A 264 9.60 -8.51 -25.07
CA HIS A 264 9.58 -8.51 -23.60
C HIS A 264 10.37 -7.31 -23.07
N VAL A 265 10.04 -6.14 -23.58
CA VAL A 265 10.70 -4.86 -23.30
C VAL A 265 9.64 -3.86 -22.89
N TYR A 266 9.96 -3.00 -21.92
CA TYR A 266 9.19 -1.81 -21.59
C TYR A 266 9.84 -0.62 -22.29
N THR A 267 9.18 -0.12 -23.32
CA THR A 267 9.61 1.07 -24.03
C THR A 267 9.43 2.32 -23.16
N PRO A 268 10.06 3.46 -23.50
CA PRO A 268 9.81 4.72 -22.80
C PRO A 268 8.32 5.09 -22.76
N THR A 269 7.57 4.78 -23.83
CA THR A 269 6.11 5.00 -23.87
C THR A 269 5.36 4.09 -22.90
N ASP A 270 5.76 2.82 -22.76
CA ASP A 270 5.14 1.91 -21.80
C ASP A 270 5.38 2.39 -20.36
N VAL A 271 6.60 2.79 -20.03
CA VAL A 271 6.96 3.31 -18.71
C VAL A 271 6.18 4.58 -18.39
N HIS A 272 6.10 5.54 -19.33
CA HIS A 272 5.27 6.73 -19.16
C HIS A 272 3.77 6.41 -18.98
N LEU A 273 3.25 5.41 -19.70
CA LEU A 273 1.87 4.98 -19.55
C LEU A 273 1.61 4.38 -18.17
N VAL A 274 2.50 3.54 -17.63
CA VAL A 274 2.39 3.02 -16.25
C VAL A 274 2.38 4.17 -15.25
N ILE A 275 3.33 5.10 -15.36
CA ILE A 275 3.47 6.25 -14.46
C ILE A 275 2.21 7.12 -14.46
N GLU A 276 1.68 7.48 -15.63
CA GLU A 276 0.47 8.31 -15.71
C GLU A 276 -0.77 7.55 -15.24
N TYR A 277 -0.90 6.27 -15.60
CA TYR A 277 -2.03 5.45 -15.17
C TYR A 277 -2.09 5.27 -13.65
N ALA A 278 -0.91 5.14 -13.01
CA ALA A 278 -0.74 5.13 -11.57
C ALA A 278 -1.07 6.49 -10.95
N ARG A 279 -0.58 7.59 -11.53
CA ARG A 279 -0.86 8.97 -11.07
C ARG A 279 -2.35 9.27 -11.03
N LEU A 280 -3.09 8.89 -12.08
CA LEU A 280 -4.57 9.05 -12.15
C LEU A 280 -5.34 8.25 -11.08
N ARG A 281 -4.65 7.37 -10.35
CA ARG A 281 -5.16 6.59 -9.20
C ARG A 281 -4.51 6.98 -7.87
N GLY A 282 -3.68 8.02 -7.86
CA GLY A 282 -2.92 8.42 -6.69
C GLY A 282 -1.93 7.35 -6.25
N ILE A 283 -1.31 6.66 -7.19
CA ILE A 283 -0.28 5.64 -6.95
C ILE A 283 1.05 6.20 -7.43
N ARG A 284 2.04 6.16 -6.54
CA ARG A 284 3.45 6.46 -6.80
C ARG A 284 4.09 5.27 -7.51
N VAL A 285 5.03 5.52 -8.42
CA VAL A 285 5.82 4.48 -9.07
C VAL A 285 7.27 4.65 -8.62
N ILE A 286 7.73 3.76 -7.76
CA ILE A 286 9.11 3.75 -7.26
C ILE A 286 9.86 2.68 -8.06
N PRO A 287 10.81 3.08 -8.93
CA PRO A 287 11.60 2.11 -9.67
C PRO A 287 12.65 1.49 -8.76
N GLU A 288 12.86 0.19 -8.91
CA GLU A 288 14.03 -0.50 -8.38
C GLU A 288 14.97 -0.93 -9.50
N PHE A 289 16.22 -0.52 -9.36
CA PHE A 289 17.35 -0.94 -10.18
C PHE A 289 18.43 -1.46 -9.24
N ASP A 290 18.24 -2.71 -8.83
CA ASP A 290 19.04 -3.35 -7.81
C ASP A 290 20.50 -3.56 -8.26
N THR A 291 21.42 -3.15 -7.40
CA THR A 291 22.86 -3.34 -7.55
C THR A 291 23.54 -3.41 -6.16
N PRO A 292 24.69 -4.07 -5.99
CA PRO A 292 25.52 -4.73 -7.01
C PRO A 292 25.15 -6.20 -7.26
N GLY A 293 24.30 -6.80 -6.41
CA GLY A 293 23.69 -8.12 -6.64
C GLY A 293 22.77 -8.10 -7.85
N HIS A 294 22.14 -9.25 -8.15
CA HIS A 294 21.01 -9.34 -9.09
C HIS A 294 21.17 -8.60 -10.44
N THR A 295 22.39 -8.65 -11.01
CA THR A 295 22.79 -7.84 -12.18
C THR A 295 23.29 -8.65 -13.37
N GLN A 296 23.10 -9.97 -13.40
CA GLN A 296 23.60 -10.82 -14.49
C GLN A 296 23.07 -10.41 -15.88
N SER A 297 21.83 -9.93 -15.97
CA SER A 297 21.25 -9.45 -17.24
C SER A 297 21.93 -8.18 -17.77
N TRP A 298 22.48 -7.35 -16.87
CA TRP A 298 23.10 -6.06 -17.19
C TRP A 298 24.41 -6.26 -17.95
N GLY A 299 25.21 -7.25 -17.53
CA GLY A 299 26.49 -7.59 -18.15
C GLY A 299 26.39 -8.03 -19.61
N LYS A 300 25.21 -8.44 -20.07
CA LYS A 300 24.97 -8.77 -21.49
C LYS A 300 25.02 -7.51 -22.37
N GLY A 301 24.54 -6.38 -21.87
CA GLY A 301 24.48 -5.11 -22.59
C GLY A 301 25.65 -4.18 -22.31
N GLN A 302 26.23 -4.24 -21.10
CA GLN A 302 27.35 -3.39 -20.69
C GLN A 302 28.60 -4.24 -20.43
N LYS A 303 29.59 -4.12 -21.32
CA LYS A 303 30.88 -4.79 -21.17
C LYS A 303 31.63 -4.27 -19.95
N ASP A 304 32.40 -5.16 -19.33
CA ASP A 304 33.28 -4.90 -18.19
C ASP A 304 32.56 -4.36 -16.94
N LEU A 305 31.23 -4.46 -16.87
CA LEU A 305 30.44 -4.07 -15.71
C LEU A 305 30.49 -5.11 -14.58
N LEU A 306 30.33 -6.39 -14.92
CA LEU A 306 30.27 -7.48 -13.94
C LEU A 306 31.65 -8.04 -13.63
N THR A 307 31.83 -8.52 -12.41
CA THR A 307 33.09 -9.12 -11.98
C THR A 307 33.29 -10.49 -12.65
N PRO A 308 34.39 -10.73 -13.40
CA PRO A 308 34.72 -12.07 -13.86
C PRO A 308 35.13 -12.95 -12.66
N CYS A 309 34.53 -14.13 -12.53
CA CYS A 309 34.89 -15.06 -11.47
C CYS A 309 36.08 -15.94 -11.88
N TYR A 310 36.81 -16.46 -10.88
CA TYR A 310 38.01 -17.27 -11.09
C TYR A 310 37.88 -18.63 -10.41
N SER A 311 38.36 -19.67 -11.08
CA SER A 311 38.56 -21.01 -10.52
C SER A 311 40.06 -21.28 -10.45
N GLY A 312 40.66 -21.01 -9.29
CA GLY A 312 42.11 -20.96 -9.14
C GLY A 312 42.70 -19.74 -9.86
N GLU A 313 43.66 -19.95 -10.75
CA GLU A 313 44.33 -18.87 -11.49
C GLU A 313 43.65 -18.49 -12.81
N ARG A 314 42.59 -19.22 -13.22
CA ARG A 314 41.93 -19.02 -14.52
C ARG A 314 40.51 -18.46 -14.34
N PRO A 315 40.05 -17.58 -15.25
CA PRO A 315 38.65 -17.18 -15.30
C PRO A 315 37.74 -18.39 -15.48
N SER A 316 36.66 -18.48 -14.70
CA SER A 316 35.70 -19.59 -14.77
C SER A 316 34.76 -19.49 -15.98
N GLY A 317 34.69 -18.32 -16.62
CA GLY A 317 33.70 -18.00 -17.65
C GLY A 317 32.35 -17.54 -17.09
N SER A 318 32.18 -17.53 -15.76
CA SER A 318 31.01 -16.97 -15.09
C SER A 318 31.30 -15.55 -14.58
N PHE A 319 30.23 -14.79 -14.38
CA PHE A 319 30.27 -13.45 -13.80
C PHE A 319 29.55 -13.45 -12.44
N GLY A 320 29.93 -12.52 -11.59
CA GLY A 320 29.29 -12.27 -10.29
C GLY A 320 28.71 -10.86 -10.22
N PRO A 321 28.64 -10.27 -9.02
CA PRO A 321 28.13 -8.91 -8.84
C PRO A 321 28.87 -7.87 -9.68
N VAL A 322 28.24 -6.69 -9.82
CA VAL A 322 28.87 -5.49 -10.39
C VAL A 322 30.27 -5.31 -9.84
N ASN A 323 31.23 -4.98 -10.70
CA ASN A 323 32.62 -4.79 -10.34
C ASN A 323 32.83 -3.38 -9.73
N PRO A 324 33.07 -3.27 -8.41
CA PRO A 324 33.15 -1.98 -7.74
C PRO A 324 34.55 -1.34 -7.83
N ILE A 325 35.53 -2.02 -8.42
CA ILE A 325 36.92 -1.53 -8.44
C ILE A 325 37.23 -0.67 -9.67
N LEU A 326 36.30 -0.60 -10.64
CA LEU A 326 36.46 0.11 -11.90
C LEU A 326 35.76 1.46 -11.87
N ASN A 327 36.43 2.51 -12.34
CA ASN A 327 35.80 3.83 -12.48
C ASN A 327 34.68 3.83 -13.53
N SER A 328 34.84 3.04 -14.59
CA SER A 328 33.83 2.88 -15.66
C SER A 328 32.48 2.40 -15.12
N THR A 329 32.47 1.62 -14.03
CA THR A 329 31.24 1.22 -13.33
C THR A 329 30.48 2.45 -12.84
N TYR A 330 31.16 3.38 -12.18
CA TYR A 330 30.52 4.56 -11.62
C TYR A 330 30.13 5.58 -12.68
N ASP A 331 30.89 5.70 -13.77
CA ASP A 331 30.51 6.53 -14.93
C ASP A 331 29.24 6.00 -15.62
N PHE A 332 29.14 4.67 -15.75
CA PHE A 332 27.93 3.99 -16.24
C PHE A 332 26.74 4.24 -15.30
N MET A 333 26.90 3.97 -14.00
CA MET A 333 25.83 4.16 -13.01
C MET A 333 25.37 5.62 -12.94
N ALA A 334 26.28 6.59 -12.98
CA ALA A 334 25.93 8.01 -13.02
C ALA A 334 25.05 8.34 -14.22
N THR A 335 25.43 7.86 -15.40
CA THR A 335 24.66 8.11 -16.62
C THR A 335 23.28 7.44 -16.57
N LEU A 336 23.21 6.18 -16.11
CA LEU A 336 21.96 5.44 -16.02
C LEU A 336 21.00 6.04 -14.97
N PHE A 337 21.48 6.35 -13.76
CA PHE A 337 20.64 6.94 -12.72
C PHE A 337 20.23 8.39 -13.03
N LYS A 338 21.01 9.12 -13.84
CA LYS A 338 20.56 10.40 -14.40
C LYS A 338 19.35 10.24 -15.32
N GLU A 339 19.33 9.19 -16.13
CA GLU A 339 18.17 8.86 -16.96
C GLU A 339 16.98 8.44 -16.09
N ILE A 340 17.18 7.50 -15.16
CA ILE A 340 16.12 7.00 -14.26
C ILE A 340 15.49 8.14 -13.47
N SER A 341 16.30 9.04 -12.89
CA SER A 341 15.81 10.21 -12.15
C SER A 341 14.98 11.18 -12.99
N SER A 342 15.20 11.20 -14.31
CA SER A 342 14.45 12.02 -15.26
C SER A 342 13.17 11.33 -15.75
N VAL A 343 13.20 10.00 -15.90
CA VAL A 343 12.06 9.19 -16.37
C VAL A 343 11.02 9.01 -15.26
N PHE A 344 11.47 8.71 -14.03
CA PHE A 344 10.59 8.43 -12.90
C PHE A 344 10.43 9.66 -12.01
N PRO A 345 9.22 10.23 -11.90
CA PRO A 345 9.01 11.49 -11.19
C PRO A 345 9.01 11.35 -9.67
N ASP A 346 8.86 10.14 -9.11
CA ASP A 346 8.85 9.95 -7.66
C ASP A 346 10.13 10.47 -6.99
N ALA A 347 10.02 10.94 -5.75
CA ALA A 347 11.16 11.48 -5.03
C ALA A 347 12.20 10.40 -4.69
N TYR A 348 11.83 9.12 -4.69
CA TYR A 348 12.69 8.00 -4.30
C TYR A 348 13.01 7.06 -5.46
N ILE A 349 14.20 6.48 -5.40
CA ILE A 349 14.62 5.34 -6.22
C ILE A 349 15.03 4.22 -5.26
N HIS A 350 14.57 2.99 -5.48
CA HIS A 350 15.04 1.83 -4.74
C HIS A 350 16.35 1.34 -5.39
N LEU A 351 17.42 1.27 -4.60
CA LEU A 351 18.76 0.91 -5.07
C LEU A 351 19.06 -0.58 -4.86
N GLY A 352 18.13 -1.31 -4.25
CA GLY A 352 18.28 -2.71 -3.88
C GLY A 352 19.37 -2.89 -2.83
N GLY A 353 20.38 -3.69 -3.17
CA GLY A 353 21.54 -3.98 -2.32
C GLY A 353 21.37 -5.23 -1.46
N ASP A 354 20.50 -6.15 -1.84
CA ASP A 354 20.26 -7.43 -1.16
C ASP A 354 21.15 -8.56 -1.70
N GLU A 355 21.27 -9.62 -0.88
CA GLU A 355 21.83 -10.94 -1.23
C GLU A 355 23.18 -10.96 -2.02
N VAL A 356 24.05 -9.97 -1.81
CA VAL A 356 25.31 -9.88 -2.56
C VAL A 356 26.25 -11.02 -2.20
N SER A 357 26.44 -11.95 -3.13
CA SER A 357 27.45 -13.01 -2.98
C SER A 357 28.87 -12.49 -3.19
N PHE A 358 29.70 -12.58 -2.14
CA PHE A 358 31.09 -12.15 -2.18
C PHE A 358 32.05 -13.16 -2.83
N ASP A 359 31.59 -14.35 -3.22
CA ASP A 359 32.47 -15.44 -3.65
C ASP A 359 33.21 -15.13 -4.96
N CYS A 360 32.52 -14.49 -5.90
CA CYS A 360 33.15 -14.06 -7.14
C CYS A 360 34.21 -12.97 -6.89
N TRP A 361 33.92 -11.98 -6.04
CA TRP A 361 34.90 -10.96 -5.61
C TRP A 361 36.11 -11.59 -4.91
N LYS A 362 35.91 -12.57 -4.02
CA LYS A 362 36.98 -13.33 -3.35
C LYS A 362 37.87 -14.09 -4.33
N SER A 363 37.26 -14.62 -5.39
CA SER A 363 38.00 -15.38 -6.40
C SER A 363 38.90 -14.48 -7.26
N ASN A 364 38.47 -13.25 -7.56
CA ASN A 364 39.10 -12.37 -8.53
C ASN A 364 40.41 -11.73 -8.01
N PRO A 365 41.54 -11.87 -8.73
CA PRO A 365 42.85 -11.37 -8.29
C PRO A 365 42.93 -9.84 -8.25
N GLU A 366 42.29 -9.13 -9.18
CA GLU A 366 42.30 -7.67 -9.22
C GLU A 366 41.49 -7.09 -8.05
N VAL A 367 40.35 -7.70 -7.73
CA VAL A 367 39.56 -7.32 -6.55
C VAL A 367 40.35 -7.55 -5.27
N LYS A 368 41.04 -8.68 -5.12
CA LYS A 368 41.93 -8.92 -3.96
C LYS A 368 43.03 -7.87 -3.81
N GLU A 369 43.63 -7.44 -4.91
CA GLU A 369 44.64 -6.37 -4.86
C GLU A 369 44.02 -5.03 -4.46
N PHE A 370 42.82 -4.71 -4.96
CA PHE A 370 42.08 -3.52 -4.53
C PHE A 370 41.73 -3.56 -3.04
N MET A 371 41.25 -4.70 -2.53
CA MET A 371 40.97 -4.92 -1.11
C MET A 371 42.19 -4.65 -0.23
N LYS A 372 43.37 -5.11 -0.66
CA LYS A 372 44.65 -4.84 0.02
C LYS A 372 45.00 -3.36 -0.02
N LYS A 373 44.85 -2.70 -1.18
CA LYS A 373 45.14 -1.28 -1.35
C LYS A 373 44.25 -0.37 -0.50
N GLN A 374 42.97 -0.70 -0.37
CA GLN A 374 42.03 0.05 0.47
C GLN A 374 42.11 -0.29 1.97
N GLY A 375 42.88 -1.32 2.33
CA GLY A 375 42.96 -1.78 3.72
C GLY A 375 41.68 -2.48 4.21
N PHE A 376 40.86 -3.02 3.31
CA PHE A 376 39.65 -3.77 3.66
C PHE A 376 39.96 -5.20 4.11
N GLY A 377 41.15 -5.72 3.82
CA GLY A 377 41.55 -7.07 4.22
C GLY A 377 40.71 -8.14 3.52
N THR A 378 40.07 -9.01 4.30
CA THR A 378 39.18 -10.07 3.79
C THR A 378 37.69 -9.77 4.03
N ASP A 379 37.37 -8.55 4.44
CA ASP A 379 36.02 -8.12 4.79
C ASP A 379 35.32 -7.48 3.58
N TYR A 380 34.70 -8.31 2.75
CA TYR A 380 34.06 -7.87 1.50
C TYR A 380 32.78 -7.06 1.71
N ALA A 381 32.20 -7.08 2.93
CA ALA A 381 31.11 -6.17 3.28
C ALA A 381 31.57 -4.70 3.22
N LYS A 382 32.85 -4.42 3.48
CA LYS A 382 33.42 -3.07 3.28
C LYS A 382 33.52 -2.68 1.81
N LEU A 383 33.73 -3.65 0.91
CA LEU A 383 33.76 -3.39 -0.52
C LEU A 383 32.37 -3.09 -1.07
N GLU A 384 31.37 -3.84 -0.62
CA GLU A 384 29.96 -3.54 -0.88
C GLU A 384 29.58 -2.16 -0.32
N SER A 385 29.98 -1.86 0.92
CA SER A 385 29.76 -0.54 1.54
C SER A 385 30.41 0.58 0.71
N TYR A 386 31.64 0.37 0.22
CA TYR A 386 32.31 1.31 -0.68
C TYR A 386 31.54 1.53 -1.98
N TYR A 387 30.97 0.47 -2.54
CA TYR A 387 30.14 0.55 -3.74
C TYR A 387 28.85 1.34 -3.48
N ILE A 388 28.05 0.93 -2.50
CA ILE A 388 26.72 1.51 -2.26
C ILE A 388 26.82 2.97 -1.85
N GLN A 389 27.83 3.39 -1.09
CA GLN A 389 28.07 4.80 -0.76
C GLN A 389 28.23 5.67 -2.00
N LYS A 390 28.97 5.20 -3.01
CA LYS A 390 29.14 5.92 -4.26
C LYS A 390 27.84 6.01 -5.07
N ILE A 391 27.02 4.95 -5.06
CA ILE A 391 25.71 4.98 -5.71
C ILE A 391 24.77 5.96 -5.00
N LEU A 392 24.76 5.94 -3.66
CA LEU A 392 24.02 6.91 -2.84
C LEU A 392 24.44 8.34 -3.17
N ASP A 393 25.74 8.63 -3.30
CA ASP A 393 26.25 9.95 -3.72
C ASP A 393 25.80 10.36 -5.12
N ILE A 394 25.86 9.44 -6.08
CA ILE A 394 25.38 9.66 -7.45
C ILE A 394 23.91 10.03 -7.44
N VAL A 395 23.06 9.24 -6.79
CA VAL A 395 21.60 9.45 -6.77
C VAL A 395 21.23 10.72 -6.01
N SER A 396 21.94 11.01 -4.90
CA SER A 396 21.79 12.27 -4.16
C SER A 396 22.05 13.48 -5.05
N SER A 397 23.02 13.41 -5.96
CA SER A 397 23.38 14.52 -6.86
C SER A 397 22.26 14.89 -7.85
N TYR A 398 21.29 14.00 -8.04
CA TYR A 398 20.10 14.23 -8.88
C TYR A 398 18.87 14.65 -8.06
N ASN A 399 19.05 15.04 -6.79
CA ASN A 399 17.98 15.44 -5.87
C ASN A 399 16.89 14.36 -5.69
N LYS A 400 17.30 13.09 -5.68
CA LYS A 400 16.42 11.95 -5.37
C LYS A 400 16.83 11.37 -4.02
N GLY A 401 15.83 11.00 -3.22
CA GLY A 401 16.01 10.12 -2.08
C GLY A 401 16.22 8.68 -2.53
N TYR A 402 16.60 7.82 -1.60
CA TYR A 402 16.93 6.42 -1.87
C TYR A 402 16.34 5.49 -0.82
N MET A 403 15.99 4.31 -1.31
CA MET A 403 15.57 3.16 -0.52
C MET A 403 16.57 2.02 -0.75
N VAL A 404 16.82 1.24 0.29
CA VAL A 404 17.72 0.08 0.23
C VAL A 404 17.12 -1.09 1.00
N TRP A 405 17.42 -2.32 0.57
CA TRP A 405 17.15 -3.50 1.39
C TRP A 405 18.03 -3.51 2.64
N GLN A 406 17.60 -4.28 3.65
CA GLN A 406 18.19 -4.26 4.98
C GLN A 406 19.68 -4.66 5.03
N GLU A 407 20.18 -5.46 4.08
CA GLU A 407 21.57 -5.91 4.08
C GLU A 407 22.56 -4.76 4.07
N VAL A 408 22.24 -3.67 3.37
CA VAL A 408 23.06 -2.46 3.35
C VAL A 408 23.25 -1.91 4.77
N PHE A 409 22.21 -1.94 5.60
CA PHE A 409 22.27 -1.56 7.01
C PHE A 409 22.94 -2.65 7.88
N ASP A 410 22.64 -3.92 7.63
CA ASP A 410 23.16 -5.05 8.39
C ASP A 410 24.69 -5.15 8.27
N ASN A 411 25.20 -4.96 7.05
CA ASN A 411 26.61 -4.95 6.68
C ASN A 411 27.36 -3.67 7.11
N LYS A 412 26.69 -2.78 7.84
CA LYS A 412 27.27 -1.56 8.44
C LYS A 412 27.82 -0.58 7.42
N ALA A 413 27.19 -0.50 6.25
CA ALA A 413 27.48 0.57 5.30
C ALA A 413 27.18 1.93 5.95
N GLU A 414 28.02 2.93 5.65
CA GLU A 414 27.75 4.31 6.08
C GLU A 414 26.59 4.86 5.25
N LEU A 415 25.39 4.80 5.83
CA LEU A 415 24.17 5.31 5.24
C LEU A 415 23.99 6.79 5.59
N LYS A 416 23.46 7.55 4.64
CA LYS A 416 23.07 8.95 4.88
C LYS A 416 21.80 9.00 5.74
N PRO A 417 21.63 9.99 6.64
CA PRO A 417 20.54 9.99 7.62
C PRO A 417 19.12 9.95 7.03
N ASP A 418 18.96 10.34 5.78
CA ASP A 418 17.70 10.34 5.02
C ASP A 418 17.45 9.04 4.23
N THR A 419 18.33 8.03 4.33
CA THR A 419 18.09 6.69 3.76
C THR A 419 16.85 6.05 4.38
N VAL A 420 16.00 5.48 3.53
CA VAL A 420 14.91 4.59 3.93
C VAL A 420 15.39 3.14 3.82
N VAL A 421 15.20 2.34 4.87
CA VAL A 421 15.61 0.94 4.91
C VAL A 421 14.37 0.04 4.88
N GLU A 422 14.35 -0.90 3.94
CA GLU A 422 13.27 -1.87 3.80
C GLU A 422 13.63 -3.22 4.44
N VAL A 423 12.85 -3.61 5.46
CA VAL A 423 13.07 -4.82 6.26
C VAL A 423 12.27 -5.98 5.68
N TRP A 424 12.97 -6.98 5.14
CA TRP A 424 12.38 -8.07 4.36
C TRP A 424 12.71 -9.47 4.90
N MET A 425 13.79 -9.65 5.65
CA MET A 425 14.14 -10.94 6.21
C MET A 425 13.19 -11.32 7.35
N ALA A 426 12.48 -12.44 7.19
CA ALA A 426 11.50 -12.91 8.16
C ALA A 426 12.08 -13.20 9.55
N ASN A 427 13.37 -13.53 9.62
CA ASN A 427 14.06 -13.88 10.86
C ASN A 427 14.19 -12.64 11.77
N ASN A 428 13.33 -12.56 12.78
CA ASN A 428 13.36 -11.52 13.81
C ASN A 428 13.26 -10.07 13.28
N TYR A 429 12.43 -9.85 12.25
CA TYR A 429 12.20 -8.52 11.66
C TYR A 429 11.80 -7.44 12.69
N ALA A 430 11.18 -7.82 13.82
CA ALA A 430 10.85 -6.88 14.89
C ALA A 430 12.09 -6.30 15.58
N HIS A 431 13.13 -7.13 15.80
CA HIS A 431 14.40 -6.63 16.29
C HIS A 431 15.11 -5.76 15.24
N GLU A 432 14.99 -6.12 13.96
CA GLU A 432 15.59 -5.33 12.88
C GLU A 432 14.96 -3.94 12.76
N LEU A 433 13.62 -3.87 12.80
CA LEU A 433 12.90 -2.59 12.91
C LEU A 433 13.36 -1.77 14.13
N SER A 434 13.62 -2.43 15.27
CA SER A 434 14.17 -1.76 16.46
C SER A 434 15.56 -1.18 16.18
N SER A 435 16.46 -1.96 15.56
CA SER A 435 17.82 -1.56 15.21
C SER A 435 17.85 -0.38 14.24
N VAL A 436 17.14 -0.50 13.11
CA VAL A 436 17.05 0.52 12.06
C VAL A 436 16.52 1.84 12.63
N THR A 437 15.38 1.79 13.33
CA THR A 437 14.76 3.01 13.87
C THR A 437 15.54 3.59 15.06
N LYS A 438 16.26 2.75 15.83
CA LYS A 438 17.19 3.22 16.88
C LYS A 438 18.38 3.96 16.29
N ALA A 439 18.86 3.55 15.11
CA ALA A 439 19.89 4.26 14.37
C ALA A 439 19.39 5.56 13.74
N GLY A 440 18.07 5.81 13.76
CA GLY A 440 17.45 7.05 13.29
C GLY A 440 16.96 7.01 11.85
N PHE A 441 17.06 5.85 11.18
CA PHE A 441 16.60 5.69 9.80
C PHE A 441 15.10 5.46 9.71
N THR A 442 14.53 5.92 8.61
CA THR A 442 13.15 5.61 8.23
C THR A 442 13.07 4.16 7.78
N ALA A 443 11.99 3.46 8.13
CA ALA A 443 11.83 2.04 7.85
C ALA A 443 10.55 1.76 7.05
N ILE A 444 10.59 0.73 6.22
CA ILE A 444 9.47 0.08 5.53
C ILE A 444 9.48 -1.40 5.93
N LEU A 445 8.31 -2.00 6.18
CA LEU A 445 8.17 -3.41 6.52
C LEU A 445 7.63 -4.22 5.32
N ALA A 446 8.38 -5.22 4.87
CA ALA A 446 7.95 -6.20 3.88
C ALA A 446 7.97 -7.65 4.40
N ALA A 447 8.83 -7.94 5.38
CA ALA A 447 9.19 -9.29 5.80
C ALA A 447 8.03 -10.30 6.02
N PRO A 448 6.92 -9.95 6.69
CA PRO A 448 5.83 -10.90 6.90
C PRO A 448 4.87 -11.02 5.70
N TRP A 449 5.07 -10.23 4.65
CA TRP A 449 4.16 -10.03 3.51
C TRP A 449 4.81 -10.41 2.17
N TYR A 450 5.60 -11.49 2.17
CA TYR A 450 6.01 -12.19 0.95
C TYR A 450 4.85 -13.06 0.47
N LEU A 451 4.18 -12.60 -0.59
CA LEU A 451 3.00 -13.24 -1.17
C LEU A 451 3.40 -14.29 -2.23
N ASP A 452 4.60 -14.24 -2.76
CA ASP A 452 5.18 -15.30 -3.60
C ASP A 452 5.26 -16.64 -2.84
N TYR A 453 5.50 -16.60 -1.52
CA TYR A 453 5.39 -17.75 -0.61
C TYR A 453 3.93 -18.14 -0.37
N ILE A 454 3.39 -18.93 -1.29
CA ILE A 454 2.06 -19.53 -1.16
C ILE A 454 2.04 -20.67 -0.13
N SER A 455 0.90 -20.85 0.53
CA SER A 455 0.66 -22.00 1.40
C SER A 455 -0.81 -22.43 1.31
N TYR A 456 -1.09 -23.70 1.57
CA TYR A 456 -2.46 -24.20 1.53
C TYR A 456 -3.31 -23.59 2.66
N GLY A 457 -4.50 -23.12 2.32
CA GLY A 457 -5.49 -22.61 3.26
C GLY A 457 -5.63 -21.08 3.23
N GLN A 458 -6.05 -20.50 4.36
CA GLN A 458 -6.37 -19.08 4.47
C GLN A 458 -5.16 -18.25 4.96
N ASP A 459 -4.09 -18.25 4.17
CA ASP A 459 -2.84 -17.53 4.47
C ASP A 459 -3.03 -16.00 4.59
N TRP A 460 -4.08 -15.43 3.97
CA TRP A 460 -4.50 -14.03 4.16
C TRP A 460 -4.63 -13.64 5.63
N THR A 461 -5.03 -14.58 6.50
CA THR A 461 -5.15 -14.34 7.95
C THR A 461 -3.79 -14.11 8.62
N LYS A 462 -2.72 -14.77 8.14
CA LYS A 462 -1.34 -14.53 8.60
C LYS A 462 -0.94 -13.10 8.30
N TYR A 463 -1.17 -12.65 7.07
CA TYR A 463 -0.83 -11.29 6.63
C TYR A 463 -1.62 -10.23 7.40
N TYR A 464 -2.93 -10.47 7.61
CA TYR A 464 -3.82 -9.55 8.32
C TYR A 464 -3.48 -9.38 9.81
N ARG A 465 -2.99 -10.44 10.47
CA ARG A 465 -2.68 -10.45 11.91
C ARG A 465 -1.42 -9.66 12.27
N VAL A 466 -0.57 -9.34 11.30
CA VAL A 466 0.66 -8.56 11.54
C VAL A 466 0.29 -7.22 12.16
N GLU A 467 0.93 -6.84 13.26
CA GLU A 467 0.88 -5.50 13.83
C GLU A 467 2.26 -4.83 13.62
N PRO A 468 2.40 -3.91 12.63
CA PRO A 468 3.71 -3.38 12.24
C PRO A 468 4.46 -2.63 13.36
N LEU A 469 3.75 -2.01 14.31
CA LEU A 469 4.37 -1.28 15.42
C LEU A 469 4.64 -2.17 16.65
N ASN A 470 4.47 -3.49 16.55
CA ASN A 470 4.77 -4.44 17.62
C ASN A 470 6.26 -4.81 17.64
N PHE A 471 7.11 -3.82 17.86
CA PHE A 471 8.55 -4.01 18.07
C PHE A 471 9.06 -3.16 19.24
N PRO A 472 10.20 -3.53 19.87
CA PRO A 472 10.78 -2.75 20.95
C PRO A 472 11.23 -1.37 20.46
N GLY A 473 10.67 -0.29 21.00
CA GLY A 473 11.06 1.07 20.62
C GLY A 473 10.19 2.13 21.27
N SER A 474 10.76 3.33 21.41
CA SER A 474 10.03 4.52 21.82
C SER A 474 9.00 4.94 20.76
N GLU A 475 8.04 5.77 21.13
CA GLU A 475 7.06 6.32 20.18
C GLU A 475 7.72 7.18 19.08
N LYS A 476 8.89 7.77 19.34
CA LYS A 476 9.68 8.47 18.31
C LYS A 476 10.24 7.49 17.27
N GLN A 477 10.79 6.35 17.73
CA GLN A 477 11.28 5.31 16.83
C GLN A 477 10.15 4.71 15.99
N LYS A 478 9.00 4.44 16.60
CA LYS A 478 7.83 3.92 15.88
C LYS A 478 7.31 4.83 14.78
N LYS A 479 7.46 6.15 14.91
CA LYS A 479 7.11 7.12 13.85
C LYS A 479 8.03 7.06 12.62
N LEU A 480 9.21 6.45 12.74
CA LEU A 480 10.11 6.23 11.61
C LEU A 480 9.66 5.04 10.74
N LEU A 481 8.76 4.17 11.23
CA LEU A 481 8.09 3.18 10.37
C LEU A 481 6.98 3.88 9.58
N ILE A 482 7.23 4.16 8.30
CA ILE A 482 6.30 4.92 7.44
C ILE A 482 5.23 4.05 6.78
N GLY A 483 5.39 2.73 6.84
CA GLY A 483 4.42 1.76 6.33
C GLY A 483 5.06 0.44 5.92
N GLY A 484 4.64 -0.10 4.80
CA GLY A 484 5.13 -1.39 4.33
C GLY A 484 4.59 -1.82 2.98
N GLU A 485 5.04 -2.98 2.52
CA GLU A 485 4.77 -3.49 1.19
C GLU A 485 4.40 -4.97 1.20
N ALA A 486 3.49 -5.35 0.31
CA ALA A 486 3.27 -6.76 -0.03
C ALA A 486 4.08 -7.10 -1.27
N CYS A 487 5.02 -8.04 -1.12
CA CYS A 487 5.96 -8.41 -2.18
C CYS A 487 5.46 -9.61 -2.96
N LEU A 488 5.50 -9.52 -4.29
CA LEU A 488 5.22 -10.65 -5.17
C LEU A 488 6.38 -10.81 -6.16
N TRP A 489 7.42 -11.52 -5.69
CA TRP A 489 8.55 -11.93 -6.50
C TRP A 489 8.14 -12.87 -7.64
N GLY A 490 8.90 -12.80 -8.73
CA GLY A 490 8.50 -13.26 -10.05
C GLY A 490 8.94 -14.67 -10.42
N GLU A 491 9.71 -15.39 -9.61
CA GLU A 491 10.28 -16.70 -9.96
C GLU A 491 9.21 -17.72 -10.36
N TYR A 492 8.02 -17.61 -9.78
CA TYR A 492 6.87 -18.49 -10.03
C TYR A 492 5.62 -17.72 -10.45
N VAL A 493 5.78 -16.46 -10.87
CA VAL A 493 4.66 -15.55 -11.15
C VAL A 493 4.86 -14.86 -12.50
N ASP A 494 3.85 -14.99 -13.36
CA ASP A 494 3.74 -14.25 -14.61
C ASP A 494 2.28 -13.81 -14.83
N ALA A 495 1.95 -13.34 -16.04
CA ALA A 495 0.59 -12.91 -16.37
C ALA A 495 -0.51 -13.95 -16.13
N THR A 496 -0.18 -15.26 -16.13
CA THR A 496 -1.16 -16.33 -16.01
C THR A 496 -1.72 -16.50 -14.60
N ASN A 497 -0.92 -16.15 -13.58
CA ASN A 497 -1.25 -16.40 -12.19
C ASN A 497 -1.07 -15.20 -11.25
N LEU A 498 -0.52 -14.08 -11.74
CA LEU A 498 -0.25 -12.89 -10.93
C LEU A 498 -1.49 -12.35 -10.22
N THR A 499 -2.57 -12.06 -10.95
CA THR A 499 -3.78 -11.47 -10.36
C THR A 499 -4.46 -12.36 -9.32
N PRO A 500 -4.75 -13.65 -9.59
CA PRO A 500 -5.35 -14.53 -8.59
C PRO A 500 -4.41 -14.78 -7.40
N ARG A 501 -3.10 -14.86 -7.63
CA ARG A 501 -2.15 -15.00 -6.52
C ARG A 501 -2.11 -13.74 -5.66
N LEU A 502 -2.11 -12.54 -6.25
CA LEU A 502 -1.99 -11.30 -5.50
C LEU A 502 -3.28 -10.97 -4.71
N TRP A 503 -4.44 -11.14 -5.34
CA TRP A 503 -5.73 -10.72 -4.79
C TRP A 503 -6.61 -11.92 -4.47
N PRO A 504 -7.22 -11.99 -3.28
CA PRO A 504 -7.39 -10.92 -2.29
C PRO A 504 -6.34 -10.91 -1.18
N ARG A 505 -5.28 -11.73 -1.24
CA ARG A 505 -4.28 -11.83 -0.16
C ARG A 505 -3.61 -10.48 0.16
N ALA A 506 -3.26 -9.68 -0.84
CA ALA A 506 -2.71 -8.33 -0.65
C ALA A 506 -3.72 -7.36 -0.03
N SER A 507 -5.02 -7.58 -0.19
CA SER A 507 -6.06 -6.77 0.45
C SER A 507 -5.94 -6.82 1.98
N ALA A 508 -5.53 -7.96 2.55
CA ALA A 508 -5.24 -8.12 3.98
C ALA A 508 -4.17 -7.14 4.47
N VAL A 509 -3.13 -6.96 3.67
CA VAL A 509 -2.05 -6.00 3.94
C VAL A 509 -2.56 -4.57 3.76
N GLY A 510 -3.36 -4.31 2.73
CA GLY A 510 -3.99 -3.01 2.48
C GLY A 510 -4.83 -2.53 3.67
N GLU A 511 -5.66 -3.40 4.26
CA GLU A 511 -6.42 -3.05 5.46
C GLU A 511 -5.53 -2.82 6.69
N ARG A 512 -4.49 -3.63 6.88
CA ARG A 512 -3.56 -3.42 8.00
C ARG A 512 -2.80 -2.10 7.92
N LEU A 513 -2.49 -1.65 6.70
CA LEU A 513 -1.76 -0.41 6.46
C LEU A 513 -2.65 0.84 6.40
N TRP A 514 -3.95 0.68 6.08
CA TRP A 514 -4.92 1.78 6.04
C TRP A 514 -5.65 1.97 7.37
N SER A 515 -6.29 0.92 7.89
CA SER A 515 -7.27 1.00 8.96
C SER A 515 -6.64 1.20 10.35
N SER A 516 -7.48 1.56 11.32
CA SER A 516 -7.07 1.69 12.72
C SER A 516 -6.40 0.41 13.25
N ARG A 517 -5.44 0.57 14.15
CA ARG A 517 -4.75 -0.52 14.87
C ARG A 517 -5.72 -1.56 15.45
N ASN A 518 -6.89 -1.11 15.90
CA ASN A 518 -7.85 -1.97 16.60
C ASN A 518 -8.70 -2.85 15.65
N VAL A 519 -8.67 -2.59 14.34
CA VAL A 519 -9.37 -3.40 13.32
C VAL A 519 -8.59 -4.70 13.12
N THR A 520 -8.98 -5.73 13.88
CA THR A 520 -8.28 -7.02 13.96
C THR A 520 -9.21 -8.24 14.05
N ASN A 521 -10.53 -8.03 14.13
CA ASN A 521 -11.50 -9.12 14.20
C ASN A 521 -11.53 -9.89 12.87
N LEU A 522 -11.12 -11.16 12.90
CA LEU A 522 -11.05 -11.99 11.70
C LEU A 522 -12.39 -12.40 11.13
N GLN A 523 -13.40 -12.61 11.98
CA GLN A 523 -14.72 -13.03 11.51
C GLN A 523 -15.39 -11.91 10.73
N ASP A 524 -15.29 -10.68 11.25
CA ASP A 524 -15.70 -9.46 10.56
C ASP A 524 -14.89 -9.25 9.27
N ALA A 525 -13.56 -9.34 9.35
CA ALA A 525 -12.69 -9.19 8.18
C ALA A 525 -13.01 -10.22 7.08
N TYR A 526 -13.26 -11.48 7.43
CA TYR A 526 -13.65 -12.52 6.47
C TYR A 526 -14.97 -12.16 5.75
N LYS A 527 -15.98 -11.68 6.49
CA LYS A 527 -17.26 -11.24 5.93
C LYS A 527 -17.07 -10.08 4.94
N ARG A 528 -16.31 -9.05 5.32
CA ARG A 528 -16.05 -7.89 4.44
C ARG A 528 -15.18 -8.24 3.24
N LEU A 529 -14.13 -9.03 3.45
CA LEU A 529 -13.17 -9.40 2.40
C LEU A 529 -13.78 -10.33 1.34
N THR A 530 -14.68 -11.25 1.74
CA THR A 530 -15.42 -12.09 0.79
C THR A 530 -16.31 -11.25 -0.13
N ASN A 531 -17.03 -10.27 0.44
CA ASN A 531 -17.82 -9.30 -0.34
C ASN A 531 -16.94 -8.44 -1.25
N HIS A 532 -15.81 -7.94 -0.73
CA HIS A 532 -14.85 -7.16 -1.51
C HIS A 532 -14.23 -7.97 -2.66
N ARG A 533 -13.89 -9.24 -2.44
CA ARG A 533 -13.44 -10.16 -3.48
C ARG A 533 -14.48 -10.30 -4.60
N CYS A 534 -15.75 -10.47 -4.26
CA CYS A 534 -16.82 -10.52 -5.27
C CYS A 534 -16.96 -9.21 -6.05
N ARG A 535 -16.73 -8.05 -5.41
CA ARG A 535 -16.69 -6.75 -6.09
C ARG A 535 -15.46 -6.58 -6.98
N MET A 536 -14.30 -7.07 -6.57
CA MET A 536 -13.11 -7.10 -7.43
C MET A 536 -13.36 -7.93 -8.70
N LEU A 537 -13.94 -9.13 -8.56
CA LEU A 537 -14.39 -9.92 -9.71
C LEU A 537 -15.38 -9.14 -10.57
N SER A 538 -16.30 -8.41 -9.93
CA SER A 538 -17.32 -7.66 -10.65
C SER A 538 -16.74 -6.54 -11.52
N ARG A 539 -15.57 -6.02 -11.12
CA ARG A 539 -14.78 -5.00 -11.82
C ARG A 539 -13.70 -5.59 -12.74
N GLY A 540 -13.70 -6.91 -12.97
CA GLY A 540 -12.78 -7.57 -13.89
C GLY A 540 -11.43 -7.97 -13.29
N ILE A 541 -11.26 -7.88 -11.96
CA ILE A 541 -10.06 -8.37 -11.26
C ILE A 541 -10.30 -9.82 -10.87
N ALA A 542 -9.56 -10.75 -11.48
CA ALA A 542 -9.66 -12.19 -11.25
C ALA A 542 -9.08 -12.62 -9.89
N ALA A 543 -9.64 -12.12 -8.80
CA ALA A 543 -9.22 -12.43 -7.42
C ALA A 543 -9.62 -13.87 -7.02
N GLU A 544 -8.71 -14.61 -6.41
CA GLU A 544 -8.96 -15.98 -5.95
C GLU A 544 -10.00 -16.04 -4.82
N PRO A 545 -10.69 -17.18 -4.61
CA PRO A 545 -11.61 -17.34 -3.47
C PRO A 545 -10.83 -17.47 -2.15
N LEU A 546 -11.39 -16.94 -1.06
CA LEU A 546 -10.82 -17.14 0.29
C LEU A 546 -11.13 -18.53 0.84
N PHE A 547 -12.32 -19.04 0.56
CA PHE A 547 -12.83 -20.34 0.99
C PHE A 547 -14.05 -20.73 0.14
N VAL A 548 -14.79 -21.77 0.53
CA VAL A 548 -16.01 -22.19 -0.16
C VAL A 548 -17.08 -21.10 -0.15
N GLY A 549 -17.75 -20.92 -1.28
CA GLY A 549 -18.78 -19.89 -1.47
C GLY A 549 -19.06 -19.65 -2.95
N TYR A 550 -19.79 -18.59 -3.26
CA TYR A 550 -20.06 -18.15 -4.63
C TYR A 550 -20.19 -16.62 -4.67
N CYS A 551 -19.95 -16.03 -5.82
CA CYS A 551 -20.33 -14.64 -6.07
C CYS A 551 -21.56 -14.61 -6.99
N PRO A 552 -22.63 -13.83 -6.70
CA PRO A 552 -23.84 -13.78 -7.53
C PRO A 552 -23.60 -13.45 -9.00
N HIS A 553 -22.45 -12.84 -9.31
CA HIS A 553 -22.09 -12.39 -10.65
C HIS A 553 -21.24 -13.38 -11.45
N GLU A 554 -20.77 -14.50 -10.86
CA GLU A 554 -20.03 -15.54 -11.59
C GLU A 554 -20.90 -16.21 -12.67
N ALA A 555 -22.22 -16.31 -12.45
CA ALA A 555 -23.16 -16.97 -13.36
C ALA A 555 -23.47 -16.20 -14.67
N ARG A 556 -22.92 -14.99 -14.87
CA ARG A 556 -23.27 -14.11 -16.00
C ARG A 556 -22.13 -13.81 -16.98
N TRP A 557 -20.95 -14.42 -16.84
CA TRP A 557 -19.91 -14.37 -17.88
C TRP A 557 -20.29 -15.31 -19.03
N ARG A 558 -21.22 -14.86 -19.88
CA ARG A 558 -21.49 -15.43 -21.21
C ARG A 558 -21.32 -14.36 -22.26
#